data_AF-A0A950K993-F1
#
_entry.id   AF-A0A950K993-F1
#
_cell.length_a   1.000
_cell.length_b   1.000
_cell.length_c   1.000
_cell.angle_alpha   90.00
_cell.angle_beta   90.00
_cell.angle_gamma   90.00
#
_symmetry.space_group_name_H-M   'P 1'
#
loop_
_entity.id
_entity.type
_entity.pdbx_description
1 polymer ?
#
loop_
_entity_poly.entity_id
_entity_poly.type
_entity_poly.pdbx_seq_one_letter_code
_entity_poly.pdbx_strand_id
1 'polypeptide(L)'
;MSHAAVVKAAQRLNRASGVLALSVMADSGLEHWRGSFHNPIMYVPIVVSGVTIGVSLHGTADERPAAHAMRDGCYALAAVTALIGGGFHVYNVTKRPGGLCWQNLFYGAPIGAPWALLLAGVLGLYSERVREAAQGEAPQVLSLPAGRTLAAIVAGGLAGTIGEVWLLHFRGAFHNPAMFLPVTAPPLAAVLLANTAAGPKDRNRRFTRGWLRFTALLGFAGVAFHSLGVQRNMGGWRNWSQNILNGPPLPAPPSFTGLALAGLAALGLMDDQPDA
;
A
#
# COMPACT_ATOMS: atom_id res chain seq x y z
N MET A 1 -5.86 9.64 24.89
CA MET A 1 -4.59 10.12 24.29
C MET A 1 -4.43 11.62 24.46
N SER A 2 -3.19 12.12 24.54
CA SER A 2 -2.93 13.55 24.36
C SER A 2 -3.17 13.95 22.90
N HIS A 3 -3.51 15.23 22.65
CA HIS A 3 -3.64 15.75 21.29
C HIS A 3 -2.39 15.50 20.44
N ALA A 4 -1.21 15.63 21.03
CA ALA A 4 0.06 15.36 20.34
C ALA A 4 0.17 13.90 19.87
N ALA A 5 -0.29 12.93 20.67
CA ALA A 5 -0.28 11.52 20.27
C ALA A 5 -1.26 11.25 19.11
N VAL A 6 -2.47 11.83 19.18
CA VAL A 6 -3.49 11.70 18.13
C VAL A 6 -2.98 12.23 16.79
N VAL A 7 -2.47 13.47 16.81
CA VAL A 7 -1.91 14.14 15.63
C VAL A 7 -0.76 13.32 15.04
N LYS A 8 0.14 12.83 15.88
CA LYS A 8 1.28 12.01 15.44
C LYS A 8 0.83 10.69 14.81
N ALA A 9 -0.17 10.01 15.36
CA ALA A 9 -0.72 8.79 14.79
C ALA A 9 -1.36 9.06 13.41
N ALA A 10 -2.18 10.11 13.31
CA ALA A 10 -2.79 10.53 12.06
C ALA A 10 -1.74 10.92 11.01
N GLN A 11 -0.71 11.68 11.37
CA GLN A 11 0.39 12.03 10.46
C GLN A 11 1.14 10.80 9.95
N ARG A 12 1.35 9.78 10.79
CA ARG A 12 1.97 8.51 10.36
C ARG A 12 1.10 7.77 9.35
N LEU A 13 -0.22 7.74 9.55
CA LEU A 13 -1.16 7.15 8.59
C LEU A 13 -1.20 7.92 7.27
N ASN A 14 -1.18 9.26 7.32
CA ASN A 14 -1.07 10.12 6.14
C ASN A 14 0.21 9.82 5.35
N ARG A 15 1.37 9.66 6.01
CA ARG A 15 2.63 9.26 5.34
C ARG A 15 2.51 7.90 4.65
N ALA A 16 1.93 6.92 5.33
CA ALA A 16 1.73 5.58 4.78
C ALA A 16 0.80 5.60 3.55
N SER A 17 -0.33 6.32 3.64
CA SER A 17 -1.27 6.54 2.55
C SER A 17 -0.59 7.22 1.35
N GLY A 18 0.16 8.30 1.59
CA GLY A 18 0.87 9.04 0.54
C GLY A 18 1.93 8.19 -0.18
N VAL A 19 2.68 7.34 0.55
CA VAL A 19 3.66 6.43 -0.07
C VAL A 19 2.96 5.37 -0.94
N LEU A 20 1.85 4.81 -0.48
CA LEU A 20 1.05 3.88 -1.29
C LEU A 20 0.47 4.56 -2.53
N ALA A 21 -0.12 5.75 -2.37
CA ALA A 21 -0.67 6.51 -3.49
C ALA A 21 0.41 6.89 -4.50
N LEU A 22 1.64 7.23 -4.06
CA LEU A 22 2.77 7.47 -4.95
C LEU A 22 3.18 6.22 -5.74
N SER A 23 3.29 5.09 -5.04
CA SER A 23 3.59 3.79 -5.65
C SER A 23 2.55 3.45 -6.73
N VAL A 24 1.26 3.56 -6.39
CA VAL A 24 0.14 3.32 -7.31
C VAL A 24 0.14 4.29 -8.47
N MET A 25 0.34 5.59 -8.24
CA MET A 25 0.30 6.60 -9.31
C MET A 25 1.36 6.29 -10.38
N ALA A 26 2.57 5.96 -9.94
CA ALA A 26 3.67 5.61 -10.82
C ALA A 26 3.45 4.25 -11.51
N ASP A 27 2.98 3.22 -10.78
CA ASP A 27 2.68 1.90 -11.35
C ASP A 27 1.55 1.97 -12.38
N SER A 28 0.42 2.58 -12.00
CA SER A 28 -0.74 2.79 -12.87
C SER A 28 -0.36 3.62 -14.09
N GLY A 29 0.49 4.64 -13.94
CA GLY A 29 1.00 5.42 -15.06
C GLY A 29 1.71 4.56 -16.11
N LEU A 30 2.61 3.67 -15.67
CA LEU A 30 3.37 2.80 -16.57
C LEU A 30 2.49 1.69 -17.17
N GLU A 31 1.69 1.01 -16.36
CA GLU A 31 0.86 -0.12 -16.81
C GLU A 31 -0.29 0.35 -17.72
N HIS A 32 -0.87 1.51 -17.44
CA HIS A 32 -1.89 2.08 -18.32
C HIS A 32 -1.29 2.67 -19.60
N TRP A 33 -0.05 3.18 -19.55
CA TRP A 33 0.70 3.57 -20.73
C TRP A 33 1.07 2.37 -21.62
N ARG A 34 1.44 1.22 -21.03
CA ARG A 34 1.60 -0.05 -21.76
C ARG A 34 0.31 -0.46 -22.48
N GLY A 35 -0.85 -0.20 -21.87
CA GLY A 35 -2.17 -0.34 -22.49
C GLY A 35 -2.58 0.82 -23.41
N SER A 36 -1.68 1.76 -23.69
CA SER A 36 -1.91 2.98 -24.49
C SER A 36 -3.10 3.84 -24.03
N PHE A 37 -3.50 3.75 -22.76
CA PHE A 37 -4.69 4.40 -22.22
C PHE A 37 -5.94 4.18 -23.09
N HIS A 38 -6.10 2.97 -23.62
CA HIS A 38 -7.15 2.65 -24.59
C HIS A 38 -8.57 3.06 -24.13
N ASN A 39 -8.83 3.04 -22.82
CA ASN A 39 -10.05 3.62 -22.25
C ASN A 39 -9.69 4.90 -21.46
N PRO A 40 -10.34 6.05 -21.72
CA PRO A 40 -10.11 7.29 -20.97
C PRO A 40 -10.26 7.16 -19.45
N ILE A 41 -11.04 6.19 -18.96
CA ILE A 41 -11.16 5.93 -17.51
C ILE A 41 -9.83 5.54 -16.85
N MET A 42 -8.86 5.06 -17.64
CA MET A 42 -7.52 4.70 -17.16
C MET A 42 -6.73 5.91 -16.63
N TYR A 43 -7.11 7.14 -16.97
CA TYR A 43 -6.53 8.35 -16.38
C TYR A 43 -7.02 8.65 -14.96
N VAL A 44 -8.23 8.18 -14.60
CA VAL A 44 -8.86 8.45 -13.30
C VAL A 44 -7.98 8.03 -12.11
N PRO A 45 -7.48 6.78 -12.02
CA PRO A 45 -6.66 6.37 -10.88
C PRO A 45 -5.36 7.16 -10.76
N ILE A 46 -4.79 7.67 -11.85
CA ILE A 46 -3.57 8.51 -11.81
C ILE A 46 -3.89 9.87 -11.17
N VAL A 47 -4.95 10.53 -11.64
CA VAL A 47 -5.40 11.83 -11.09
C VAL A 47 -5.79 11.68 -9.63
N VAL A 48 -6.59 10.67 -9.29
CA VAL A 48 -7.05 10.42 -7.92
C VAL A 48 -5.87 10.07 -7.00
N SER A 49 -4.89 9.30 -7.47
CA SER A 49 -3.67 9.04 -6.70
C SER A 49 -2.86 10.31 -6.48
N GLY A 50 -2.72 11.17 -7.50
CA GLY A 50 -2.08 12.48 -7.38
C GLY A 50 -2.74 13.39 -6.34
N VAL A 51 -4.07 13.46 -6.35
CA VAL A 51 -4.84 14.17 -5.32
C VAL A 51 -4.61 13.54 -3.94
N THR A 52 -4.62 12.21 -3.84
CA THR A 52 -4.38 11.46 -2.60
C THR A 52 -3.00 11.77 -2.01
N ILE A 53 -1.96 11.87 -2.84
CA ILE A 53 -0.62 12.30 -2.42
C ILE A 53 -0.68 13.73 -1.87
N GLY A 54 -1.33 14.66 -2.57
CA GLY A 54 -1.47 16.05 -2.14
C GLY A 54 -2.14 16.19 -0.77
N VAL A 55 -3.28 15.52 -0.56
CA VAL A 55 -3.97 15.56 0.74
C VAL A 55 -3.19 14.82 1.84
N SER A 56 -2.42 13.79 1.50
CA SER A 56 -1.52 13.08 2.42
C SER A 56 -0.33 13.93 2.87
N LEU A 57 0.25 14.71 1.96
CA LEU A 57 1.31 15.67 2.29
C LEU A 57 0.77 16.77 3.20
N HIS A 58 -0.38 17.35 2.86
CA HIS A 58 -1.06 18.32 3.71
C HIS A 58 -1.38 17.72 5.10
N GLY A 59 -1.95 16.50 5.16
CA GLY A 59 -2.23 15.81 6.41
C GLY A 59 -1.00 15.41 7.21
N THR A 60 0.15 15.24 6.57
CA THR A 60 1.42 15.00 7.25
C THR A 60 1.95 16.25 7.95
N ALA A 61 1.70 17.43 7.40
CA ALA A 61 2.10 18.72 7.98
C ALA A 61 1.04 19.30 8.95
N ASP A 62 -0.19 18.79 8.93
CA ASP A 62 -1.28 19.33 9.74
C ASP A 62 -1.19 18.89 11.21
N GLU A 63 -1.07 19.88 12.09
CA GLU A 63 -0.97 19.73 13.54
C GLU A 63 -2.33 19.77 14.25
N ARG A 64 -3.42 20.07 13.54
CA ARG A 64 -4.75 20.15 14.15
C ARG A 64 -5.26 18.77 14.56
N PRO A 65 -5.79 18.60 15.79
CA PRO A 65 -6.36 17.34 16.24
C PRO A 65 -7.83 17.19 15.79
N ALA A 66 -8.15 17.60 14.56
CA ALA A 66 -9.50 17.54 14.02
C ALA A 66 -9.44 17.01 12.58
N ALA A 67 -10.46 16.26 12.17
CA ALA A 67 -10.57 15.82 10.79
C ALA A 67 -10.80 16.98 9.83
N HIS A 68 -10.41 16.76 8.58
CA HIS A 68 -10.55 17.71 7.50
C HIS A 68 -11.45 17.11 6.42
N ALA A 69 -12.68 17.65 6.27
CA ALA A 69 -13.70 17.12 5.36
C ALA A 69 -13.19 16.92 3.92
N MET A 70 -12.39 17.85 3.38
CA MET A 70 -11.80 17.69 2.05
C MET A 70 -10.83 16.49 1.96
N ARG A 71 -9.99 16.25 2.98
CA ARG A 71 -9.08 15.09 2.97
C ARG A 71 -9.88 13.80 3.05
N ASP A 72 -10.85 13.76 3.94
CA ASP A 72 -11.75 12.61 4.11
C ASP A 72 -12.48 12.27 2.80
N GLY A 73 -13.05 13.28 2.13
CA GLY A 73 -13.68 13.11 0.81
C GLY A 73 -12.73 12.61 -0.28
N CYS A 74 -11.49 13.12 -0.31
CA CYS A 74 -10.47 12.66 -1.26
C CYS A 74 -10.06 11.20 -1.01
N TYR A 75 -9.91 10.80 0.25
CA TYR A 75 -9.59 9.42 0.62
C TYR A 75 -10.75 8.46 0.32
N ALA A 76 -12.00 8.88 0.55
CA ALA A 76 -13.17 8.13 0.15
C ALA A 76 -13.24 7.96 -1.39
N LEU A 77 -12.97 9.03 -2.15
CA LEU A 77 -12.89 8.97 -3.60
C LEU A 77 -11.82 7.99 -4.08
N ALA A 78 -10.64 7.96 -3.45
CA ALA A 78 -9.59 6.99 -3.75
C ALA A 78 -10.07 5.54 -3.52
N ALA A 79 -10.72 5.27 -2.38
CA ALA A 79 -11.26 3.95 -2.07
C ALA A 79 -12.34 3.51 -3.09
N VAL A 80 -13.27 4.38 -3.45
CA VAL A 80 -14.32 4.08 -4.44
C VAL A 80 -13.72 3.86 -5.84
N THR A 81 -12.79 4.72 -6.25
CA THR A 81 -12.08 4.59 -7.54
C THR A 81 -11.38 3.25 -7.63
N ALA A 82 -10.72 2.84 -6.54
CA ALA A 82 -10.03 1.57 -6.45
C ALA A 82 -10.97 0.35 -6.58
N LEU A 83 -12.14 0.38 -5.93
CA LEU A 83 -13.12 -0.71 -6.03
C LEU A 83 -13.65 -0.86 -7.46
N ILE A 84 -13.97 0.27 -8.12
CA ILE A 84 -14.42 0.28 -9.51
C ILE A 84 -13.30 -0.22 -10.44
N GLY A 85 -12.07 0.28 -10.25
CA GLY A 85 -10.88 -0.16 -10.99
C GLY A 85 -10.59 -1.65 -10.83
N GLY A 86 -10.73 -2.18 -9.61
CA GLY A 86 -10.61 -3.61 -9.32
C GLY A 86 -11.60 -4.45 -10.14
N GLY A 87 -12.85 -4.00 -10.26
CA GLY A 87 -13.84 -4.62 -11.13
C GLY A 87 -13.40 -4.64 -12.60
N PHE A 88 -12.91 -3.52 -13.13
CA PHE A 88 -12.37 -3.46 -14.49
C PHE A 88 -11.18 -4.39 -14.71
N HIS A 89 -10.26 -4.48 -13.74
CA HIS A 89 -9.08 -5.33 -13.83
C HIS A 89 -9.43 -6.82 -13.79
N VAL A 90 -10.32 -7.22 -12.87
CA VAL A 90 -10.85 -8.59 -12.82
C VAL A 90 -11.55 -8.94 -14.14
N TYR A 91 -12.44 -8.08 -14.62
CA TYR A 91 -13.11 -8.29 -15.91
C TYR A 91 -12.11 -8.40 -17.06
N ASN A 92 -11.06 -7.57 -17.09
CA ASN A 92 -10.03 -7.62 -18.12
C ASN A 92 -9.32 -8.98 -18.16
N VAL A 93 -8.99 -9.55 -16.99
CA VAL A 93 -8.31 -10.84 -16.89
C VAL A 93 -9.26 -11.98 -17.24
N THR A 94 -10.48 -11.99 -16.71
CA THR A 94 -11.43 -13.11 -16.89
C THR A 94 -12.06 -13.18 -18.27
N LYS A 95 -12.24 -12.04 -18.95
CA LYS A 95 -12.83 -12.02 -20.30
C LYS A 95 -11.89 -12.53 -21.39
N ARG A 96 -10.59 -12.62 -21.11
CA ARG A 96 -9.59 -13.10 -22.07
C ARG A 96 -9.76 -14.60 -22.28
N PRO A 97 -9.45 -15.12 -23.49
CA PRO A 97 -9.39 -16.56 -23.71
C PRO A 97 -8.52 -17.25 -22.65
N GLY A 98 -9.00 -18.37 -22.10
CA GLY A 98 -8.33 -19.10 -21.02
C GLY A 98 -8.62 -18.60 -19.61
N GLY A 99 -9.35 -17.50 -19.42
CA GLY A 99 -9.79 -17.02 -18.10
C GLY A 99 -8.63 -16.80 -17.11
N LEU A 100 -8.75 -17.36 -15.90
CA LEU A 100 -7.71 -17.31 -14.86
C LEU A 100 -6.59 -18.32 -15.14
N CYS A 101 -5.77 -18.05 -16.16
CA CYS A 101 -4.57 -18.82 -16.47
C CYS A 101 -3.30 -17.98 -16.27
N TRP A 102 -2.14 -18.64 -16.16
CA TRP A 102 -0.84 -17.99 -15.93
C TRP A 102 -0.57 -16.85 -16.92
N GLN A 103 -0.86 -17.06 -18.21
CA GLN A 103 -0.67 -16.04 -19.23
C GLN A 103 -1.45 -14.76 -18.94
N ASN A 104 -2.72 -14.87 -18.54
CA ASN A 104 -3.57 -13.71 -18.28
C ASN A 104 -3.23 -13.04 -16.94
N LEU A 105 -2.79 -13.81 -15.94
CA LEU A 105 -2.30 -13.27 -14.67
C LEU A 105 -0.96 -12.53 -14.82
N PHE A 106 -0.08 -12.98 -15.73
CA PHE A 106 1.23 -12.37 -15.96
C PHE A 106 1.22 -11.14 -16.87
N TYR A 107 0.32 -11.11 -17.86
CA TYR A 107 0.38 -10.11 -18.94
C TYR A 107 -0.93 -9.34 -19.13
N GLY A 108 -1.97 -9.67 -18.36
CA GLY A 108 -3.23 -8.93 -18.29
C GLY A 108 -3.13 -7.69 -17.39
N ALA A 109 -4.28 -7.16 -16.98
CA ALA A 109 -4.34 -6.05 -16.04
C ALA A 109 -3.85 -6.51 -14.65
N PRO A 110 -2.91 -5.79 -13.99
CA PRO A 110 -2.45 -6.14 -12.64
C PRO A 110 -3.59 -6.10 -11.64
N ILE A 111 -3.88 -7.19 -10.92
CA ILE A 111 -5.11 -7.30 -10.12
C ILE A 111 -5.02 -6.50 -8.81
N GLY A 112 -3.82 -6.26 -8.28
CA GLY A 112 -3.58 -5.63 -6.98
C GLY A 112 -3.15 -4.18 -7.00
N ALA A 113 -2.80 -3.60 -8.14
CA ALA A 113 -2.65 -2.15 -8.26
C ALA A 113 -3.91 -1.39 -7.77
N PRO A 114 -5.16 -1.78 -8.13
CA PRO A 114 -6.35 -1.18 -7.54
C PRO A 114 -6.45 -1.40 -6.02
N TRP A 115 -6.09 -2.57 -5.49
CA TRP A 115 -6.14 -2.84 -4.06
C TRP A 115 -5.15 -1.98 -3.25
N ALA A 116 -3.98 -1.65 -3.82
CA ALA A 116 -3.06 -0.71 -3.21
C ALA A 116 -3.64 0.72 -3.11
N LEU A 117 -4.41 1.17 -4.12
CA LEU A 117 -5.13 2.45 -4.05
C LEU A 117 -6.25 2.42 -3.01
N LEU A 118 -6.97 1.29 -2.91
CA LEU A 118 -7.99 1.09 -1.88
C LEU A 118 -7.36 1.23 -0.49
N LEU A 119 -6.22 0.57 -0.26
CA LEU A 119 -5.50 0.66 1.00
C LEU A 119 -5.00 2.08 1.27
N ALA A 120 -4.49 2.81 0.27
CA ALA A 120 -4.14 4.22 0.43
C ALA A 120 -5.33 5.06 0.90
N GLY A 121 -6.49 4.91 0.26
CA GLY A 121 -7.74 5.57 0.65
C GLY A 121 -8.19 5.20 2.06
N VAL A 122 -8.28 3.91 2.38
CA VAL A 122 -8.68 3.42 3.71
C VAL A 122 -7.74 3.94 4.80
N LEU A 123 -6.44 3.88 4.61
CA LEU A 123 -5.47 4.39 5.61
C LEU A 123 -5.60 5.90 5.81
N GLY A 124 -5.88 6.64 4.74
CA GLY A 124 -6.16 8.07 4.81
C GLY A 124 -7.45 8.38 5.58
N LEU A 125 -8.55 7.65 5.32
CA LEU A 125 -9.80 7.76 6.08
C LEU A 125 -9.56 7.48 7.57
N TYR A 126 -8.81 6.44 7.89
CA TYR A 126 -8.44 6.15 9.28
C TYR A 126 -7.63 7.27 9.92
N SER A 127 -6.80 7.98 9.15
CA SER A 127 -6.07 9.14 9.66
C SER A 127 -7.01 10.27 10.12
N GLU A 128 -8.12 10.47 9.41
CA GLU A 128 -9.13 11.47 9.79
C GLU A 128 -9.99 10.97 10.95
N ARG A 129 -10.43 9.71 10.95
CA ARG A 129 -11.16 9.11 12.09
C ARG A 129 -10.35 9.14 13.39
N VAL A 130 -9.03 8.91 13.31
CA VAL A 130 -8.14 9.04 14.47
C VAL A 130 -8.08 10.48 14.96
N ARG A 131 -8.11 11.49 14.07
CA ARG A 131 -8.19 12.91 14.46
C ARG A 131 -9.54 13.28 15.08
N GLU A 132 -10.63 12.66 14.65
CA GLU A 132 -11.98 12.87 15.21
C GLU A 132 -12.17 12.29 16.61
N ALA A 133 -11.35 11.31 17.02
CA ALA A 133 -11.48 10.69 18.33
C ALA A 133 -11.36 11.72 19.47
N ALA A 134 -12.37 11.78 20.34
CA ALA A 134 -12.43 12.75 21.43
C ALA A 134 -11.28 12.55 22.43
N GLN A 135 -10.87 13.62 23.11
CA GLN A 135 -9.87 13.51 24.17
C GLN A 135 -10.33 12.51 25.23
N GLY A 136 -9.57 11.43 25.40
CA GLY A 136 -9.84 10.40 26.42
C GLY A 136 -10.60 9.18 25.89
N GLU A 137 -11.16 9.25 24.68
CA GLU A 137 -11.77 8.08 24.04
C GLU A 137 -10.74 7.28 23.24
N ALA A 138 -10.93 5.96 23.19
CA ALA A 138 -10.19 5.10 22.29
C ALA A 138 -10.63 5.37 20.85
N PRO A 139 -9.70 5.63 19.91
CA PRO A 139 -10.07 5.83 18.52
C PRO A 139 -10.73 4.56 18.00
N GLN A 140 -11.97 4.68 17.58
CA GLN A 140 -12.76 3.60 17.02
C GLN A 140 -13.21 3.95 15.61
N VAL A 141 -13.27 2.95 14.75
CA VAL A 141 -13.85 3.06 13.41
C VAL A 141 -14.91 1.98 13.29
N LEU A 142 -16.16 2.36 13.00
CA LEU A 142 -17.31 1.45 13.01
C LEU A 142 -17.46 0.68 14.34
N SER A 143 -17.21 1.36 15.46
CA SER A 143 -17.19 0.77 16.82
C SER A 143 -16.13 -0.32 17.05
N LEU A 144 -15.18 -0.48 16.12
CA LEU A 144 -14.04 -1.38 16.28
C LEU A 144 -12.81 -0.58 16.71
N PRO A 145 -11.93 -1.16 17.54
CA PRO A 145 -10.67 -0.52 17.93
C PRO A 145 -9.81 -0.21 16.70
N ALA A 146 -9.46 1.06 16.49
CA ALA A 146 -8.83 1.52 15.25
C ALA A 146 -7.45 0.91 15.00
N GLY A 147 -6.61 0.80 16.02
CA GLY A 147 -5.28 0.19 15.96
C GLY A 147 -5.31 -1.31 15.64
N ARG A 148 -6.22 -2.07 16.27
CA ARG A 148 -6.40 -3.49 15.92
C ARG A 148 -6.95 -3.69 14.52
N THR A 149 -7.94 -2.89 14.15
CA THR A 149 -8.55 -2.96 12.82
C THR A 149 -7.55 -2.56 11.75
N LEU A 150 -6.75 -1.52 11.97
CA LEU A 150 -5.62 -1.16 11.10
C LEU A 150 -4.60 -2.28 11.00
N ALA A 151 -4.22 -2.93 12.11
CA ALA A 151 -3.29 -4.05 12.07
C ALA A 151 -3.83 -5.21 11.23
N ALA A 152 -5.12 -5.52 11.32
CA ALA A 152 -5.77 -6.54 10.50
C ALA A 152 -5.83 -6.14 9.01
N ILE A 153 -6.23 -4.90 8.71
CA ILE A 153 -6.25 -4.36 7.34
C ILE A 153 -4.86 -4.40 6.71
N VAL A 154 -3.83 -3.96 7.43
CA VAL A 154 -2.45 -3.97 6.92
C VAL A 154 -1.93 -5.40 6.76
N ALA A 155 -2.27 -6.32 7.66
CA ALA A 155 -1.93 -7.74 7.50
C ALA A 155 -2.56 -8.33 6.22
N GLY A 156 -3.85 -8.06 5.98
CA GLY A 156 -4.52 -8.47 4.74
C GLY A 156 -3.93 -7.82 3.49
N GLY A 157 -3.61 -6.52 3.57
CA GLY A 157 -2.93 -5.79 2.50
C GLY A 157 -1.57 -6.39 2.16
N LEU A 158 -0.76 -6.71 3.17
CA LEU A 158 0.52 -7.39 2.98
C LEU A 158 0.33 -8.76 2.32
N ALA A 159 -0.65 -9.56 2.77
CA ALA A 159 -0.95 -10.86 2.17
C ALA A 159 -1.31 -10.75 0.68
N GLY A 160 -2.14 -9.76 0.31
CA GLY A 160 -2.46 -9.46 -1.09
C GLY A 160 -1.22 -9.08 -1.91
N THR A 161 -0.41 -8.13 -1.40
CA THR A 161 0.83 -7.71 -2.07
C THR A 161 1.83 -8.86 -2.22
N ILE A 162 1.94 -9.75 -1.23
CA ILE A 162 2.78 -10.96 -1.31
C ILE A 162 2.34 -11.86 -2.46
N GLY A 163 1.02 -12.05 -2.64
CA GLY A 163 0.48 -12.86 -3.73
C GLY A 163 0.89 -12.34 -5.11
N GLU A 164 0.79 -11.02 -5.32
CA GLU A 164 1.24 -10.39 -6.57
C GLU A 164 2.75 -10.46 -6.76
N VAL A 165 3.51 -10.15 -5.72
CA VAL A 165 4.97 -10.18 -5.78
C VAL A 165 5.46 -11.58 -6.10
N TRP A 166 4.88 -12.60 -5.46
CA TRP A 166 5.18 -14.00 -5.76
C TRP A 166 4.87 -14.32 -7.22
N LEU A 167 3.69 -13.94 -7.72
CA LEU A 167 3.28 -14.17 -9.11
C LEU A 167 4.27 -13.54 -10.10
N LEU A 168 4.64 -12.27 -9.88
CA LEU A 168 5.50 -11.53 -10.80
C LEU A 168 6.98 -11.94 -10.70
N HIS A 169 7.42 -12.40 -9.53
CA HIS A 169 8.76 -12.96 -9.37
C HIS A 169 8.86 -14.39 -9.92
N PHE A 170 7.77 -15.16 -9.83
CA PHE A 170 7.63 -16.46 -10.47
C PHE A 170 7.66 -16.34 -12.00
N ARG A 171 7.00 -15.32 -12.58
CA ARG A 171 7.14 -14.97 -14.01
C ARG A 171 8.60 -14.71 -14.39
N GLY A 172 9.37 -14.10 -13.50
CA GLY A 172 10.81 -13.87 -13.66
C GLY A 172 11.69 -15.06 -13.24
N ALA A 173 11.11 -16.23 -12.97
CA ALA A 173 11.77 -17.47 -12.57
C ALA A 173 12.66 -17.38 -11.31
N PHE A 174 12.47 -16.37 -10.44
CA PHE A 174 13.33 -16.14 -9.26
C PHE A 174 14.85 -16.21 -9.55
N HIS A 175 15.26 -15.80 -10.75
CA HIS A 175 16.64 -15.97 -11.24
C HIS A 175 17.71 -15.27 -10.37
N ASN A 176 17.32 -14.28 -9.55
CA ASN A 176 18.18 -13.67 -8.55
C ASN A 176 17.73 -14.09 -7.14
N PRO A 177 18.62 -14.63 -6.28
CA PRO A 177 18.28 -15.03 -4.92
C PRO A 177 17.63 -13.91 -4.06
N ALA A 178 17.94 -12.64 -4.32
CA ALA A 178 17.32 -11.51 -3.64
C ALA A 178 15.79 -11.43 -3.86
N MET A 179 15.28 -12.03 -4.94
CA MET A 179 13.85 -12.13 -5.23
C MET A 179 13.09 -12.96 -4.19
N PHE A 180 13.78 -13.78 -3.39
CA PHE A 180 13.12 -14.50 -2.29
C PHE A 180 12.86 -13.62 -1.06
N LEU A 181 13.57 -12.51 -0.88
CA LEU A 181 13.38 -11.62 0.27
C LEU A 181 11.94 -11.06 0.37
N PRO A 182 11.34 -10.48 -0.69
CA PRO A 182 10.01 -9.91 -0.60
C PRO A 182 8.87 -10.95 -0.54
N VAL A 183 9.16 -12.25 -0.75
CA VAL A 183 8.19 -13.35 -0.56
C VAL A 183 8.43 -14.16 0.73
N THR A 184 9.39 -13.76 1.56
CA THR A 184 9.70 -14.44 2.85
C THR A 184 9.57 -13.50 4.04
N ALA A 185 10.11 -12.28 3.95
CA ALA A 185 10.06 -11.33 5.06
C ALA A 185 8.68 -10.68 5.27
N PRO A 186 7.98 -10.16 4.23
CA PRO A 186 6.64 -9.62 4.40
C PRO A 186 5.58 -10.61 4.92
N PRO A 187 5.57 -11.91 4.55
CA PRO A 187 4.67 -12.89 5.17
C PRO A 187 4.77 -12.93 6.68
N LEU A 188 5.99 -12.90 7.23
CA LEU A 188 6.18 -12.86 8.68
C LEU A 188 5.65 -11.54 9.26
N ALA A 189 5.82 -10.40 8.57
CA ALA A 189 5.22 -9.14 9.00
C ALA A 189 3.69 -9.20 9.06
N ALA A 190 3.06 -9.82 8.05
CA ALA A 190 1.62 -10.02 8.00
C ALA A 190 1.12 -10.89 9.15
N VAL A 191 1.79 -12.02 9.43
CA VAL A 191 1.46 -12.91 10.55
C VAL A 191 1.63 -12.21 11.90
N LEU A 192 2.71 -11.45 12.09
CA LEU A 192 2.94 -10.70 13.33
C LEU A 192 1.89 -9.61 13.54
N LEU A 193 1.44 -8.93 12.49
CA LEU A 193 0.35 -7.95 12.56
C LEU A 193 -1.00 -8.59 12.82
N ALA A 194 -1.34 -9.70 12.15
CA ALA A 194 -2.55 -10.47 12.41
C ALA A 194 -2.59 -10.97 13.86
N ASN A 195 -1.46 -11.48 14.35
CA ASN A 195 -1.32 -11.87 15.74
C ASN A 195 -1.43 -10.68 16.71
N THR A 196 -0.99 -9.48 16.30
CA THR A 196 -1.16 -8.27 17.11
C THR A 196 -2.64 -7.84 17.16
N ALA A 197 -3.35 -7.94 16.03
CA ALA A 197 -4.78 -7.61 15.95
C ALA A 197 -5.63 -8.53 16.84
N ALA A 198 -5.32 -9.84 16.85
CA ALA A 198 -6.07 -10.84 17.62
C ALA A 198 -5.54 -11.11 19.05
N GLY A 199 -4.31 -10.66 19.34
CA GLY A 199 -3.61 -11.02 20.56
C GLY A 199 -3.90 -10.13 21.78
N PRO A 200 -3.28 -10.47 22.93
CA PRO A 200 -3.41 -9.70 24.17
C PRO A 200 -2.99 -8.23 24.00
N LYS A 201 -3.64 -7.34 24.76
CA LYS A 201 -3.39 -5.88 24.74
C LYS A 201 -1.96 -5.52 25.13
N ASP A 202 -1.42 -6.11 26.19
CA ASP A 202 -0.15 -5.72 26.81
C ASP A 202 1.09 -6.47 26.30
N ARG A 203 1.03 -6.98 25.07
CA ARG A 203 2.14 -7.76 24.51
C ARG A 203 3.31 -6.87 24.12
N ASN A 204 4.53 -7.31 24.42
CA ASN A 204 5.75 -6.68 23.90
C ASN A 204 5.83 -6.83 22.37
N ARG A 205 5.75 -5.71 21.65
CA ARG A 205 5.75 -5.64 20.17
C ARG A 205 7.08 -5.16 19.58
N ARG A 206 8.19 -5.19 20.35
CA ARG A 206 9.51 -4.75 19.87
C ARG A 206 9.97 -5.50 18.63
N PHE A 207 9.80 -6.83 18.62
CA PHE A 207 10.15 -7.65 17.46
C PHE A 207 9.30 -7.27 16.24
N THR A 208 7.98 -7.16 16.39
CA THR A 208 7.09 -6.71 15.31
C THR A 208 7.49 -5.35 14.75
N ARG A 209 7.80 -4.37 15.60
CA ARG A 209 8.30 -3.06 15.14
C ARG A 209 9.62 -3.18 14.37
N GLY A 210 10.58 -3.95 14.88
CA GLY A 210 11.85 -4.18 14.19
C GLY A 210 11.65 -4.81 12.82
N TRP A 211 10.77 -5.81 12.74
CA TRP A 211 10.45 -6.51 11.51
C TRP A 211 9.73 -5.64 10.48
N LEU A 212 8.76 -4.82 10.91
CA LEU A 212 8.10 -3.85 10.03
C LEU A 212 9.08 -2.80 9.50
N ARG A 213 10.03 -2.32 10.31
CA ARG A 213 11.09 -1.43 9.82
C ARG A 213 11.96 -2.10 8.76
N PHE A 214 12.28 -3.39 8.95
CA PHE A 214 12.98 -4.17 7.94
C PHE A 214 12.15 -4.33 6.66
N THR A 215 10.85 -4.65 6.76
CA THR A 215 9.95 -4.69 5.60
C THR A 215 9.86 -3.34 4.87
N ALA A 216 9.84 -2.23 5.60
CA ALA A 216 9.87 -0.90 5.02
C ALA A 216 11.18 -0.62 4.26
N LEU A 217 12.32 -0.95 4.87
CA LEU A 217 13.62 -0.85 4.22
C LEU A 217 13.71 -1.73 2.98
N LEU A 218 13.18 -2.96 3.04
CA LEU A 218 13.14 -3.88 1.90
C LEU A 218 12.32 -3.31 0.74
N GLY A 219 11.15 -2.73 1.01
CA GLY A 219 10.33 -2.06 -0.01
C GLY A 219 11.06 -0.89 -0.67
N PHE A 220 11.78 -0.07 0.10
CA PHE A 220 12.58 1.02 -0.43
C PHE A 220 13.78 0.51 -1.25
N ALA A 221 14.57 -0.42 -0.69
CA ALA A 221 15.75 -0.99 -1.34
C ALA A 221 15.38 -1.78 -2.62
N GLY A 222 14.16 -2.34 -2.68
CA GLY A 222 13.64 -3.03 -3.85
C GLY A 222 13.62 -2.15 -5.10
N VAL A 223 13.42 -0.83 -4.97
CA VAL A 223 13.52 0.12 -6.10
C VAL A 223 14.93 0.09 -6.70
N ALA A 224 15.98 0.02 -5.88
CA ALA A 224 17.36 -0.08 -6.36
C ALA A 224 17.61 -1.42 -7.05
N PHE A 225 17.16 -2.53 -6.49
CA PHE A 225 17.29 -3.85 -7.14
C PHE A 225 16.56 -3.90 -8.48
N HIS A 226 15.33 -3.37 -8.54
CA HIS A 226 14.58 -3.29 -9.79
C HIS A 226 15.27 -2.34 -10.79
N SER A 227 15.87 -1.24 -10.34
CA SER A 227 16.64 -0.32 -11.20
C SER A 227 17.87 -0.99 -11.81
N LEU A 228 18.56 -1.82 -11.03
CA LEU A 228 19.67 -2.64 -11.52
C LEU A 228 19.18 -3.71 -12.50
N GLY A 229 17.99 -4.26 -12.29
CA GLY A 229 17.34 -5.15 -13.24
C GLY A 229 17.06 -4.46 -14.59
N VAL A 230 16.49 -3.26 -14.57
CA VAL A 230 16.27 -2.42 -15.77
C VAL A 230 17.59 -2.14 -16.49
N GLN A 231 18.66 -1.80 -15.76
CA GLN A 231 19.99 -1.56 -16.35
C GLN A 231 20.59 -2.80 -17.03
N ARG A 232 20.27 -4.01 -16.57
CA ARG A 232 20.78 -5.27 -17.13
C ARG A 232 20.07 -5.71 -18.40
N ASN A 233 18.90 -5.15 -18.71
CA ASN A 233 18.22 -5.40 -19.97
C ASN A 233 19.01 -4.83 -21.16
N MET A 234 18.69 -5.29 -22.37
CA MET A 234 19.37 -4.83 -23.59
C MET A 234 19.26 -3.30 -23.74
N GLY A 235 20.42 -2.64 -23.84
CA GLY A 235 20.54 -1.17 -23.87
C GLY A 235 20.40 -0.47 -22.51
N GLY A 236 20.05 -1.18 -21.44
CA GLY A 236 19.91 -0.66 -20.08
C GLY A 236 19.06 0.61 -20.00
N TRP A 237 19.47 1.58 -19.17
CA TRP A 237 18.80 2.87 -19.06
C TRP A 237 18.85 3.74 -20.32
N ARG A 238 19.75 3.45 -21.29
CA ARG A 238 19.75 4.16 -22.58
C ARG A 238 18.51 3.82 -23.41
N ASN A 239 17.92 2.63 -23.17
CA ASN A 239 16.67 2.17 -23.77
C ASN A 239 15.52 2.15 -22.73
N TRP A 240 15.45 3.19 -21.89
CA TRP A 240 14.54 3.22 -20.74
C TRP A 240 13.06 3.06 -21.13
N SER A 241 12.61 3.63 -22.26
CA SER A 241 11.20 3.62 -22.65
C SER A 241 10.66 2.19 -22.86
N GLN A 242 11.52 1.27 -23.30
CA GLN A 242 11.20 -0.15 -23.43
C GLN A 242 11.49 -0.90 -22.13
N ASN A 243 12.62 -0.62 -21.49
CA ASN A 243 13.06 -1.41 -20.34
C ASN A 243 12.26 -1.13 -19.06
N ILE A 244 11.65 0.05 -18.92
CA ILE A 244 10.74 0.37 -17.82
C ILE A 244 9.44 -0.43 -17.88
N LEU A 245 8.97 -0.78 -19.10
CA LEU A 245 7.73 -1.52 -19.33
C LEU A 245 7.92 -3.04 -19.37
N ASN A 246 9.07 -3.49 -19.88
CA ASN A 246 9.35 -4.91 -20.05
C ASN A 246 10.20 -5.50 -18.92
N GLY A 247 10.86 -4.65 -18.13
CA GLY A 247 11.70 -5.01 -17.00
C GLY A 247 10.90 -5.22 -15.70
N PRO A 248 11.61 -5.28 -14.55
CA PRO A 248 10.96 -5.36 -13.25
C PRO A 248 10.21 -4.04 -12.93
N PRO A 249 9.02 -4.10 -12.33
CA PRO A 249 8.19 -2.92 -12.09
C PRO A 249 8.80 -2.06 -10.97
N LEU A 250 9.43 -0.93 -11.33
CA LEU A 250 10.07 -0.02 -10.36
C LEU A 250 9.14 0.54 -9.29
N PRO A 251 7.89 0.90 -9.58
CA PRO A 251 7.01 1.51 -8.59
C PRO A 251 6.40 0.53 -7.60
N ALA A 252 6.50 -0.78 -7.83
CA ALA A 252 5.85 -1.79 -7.01
C ALA A 252 6.48 -1.97 -5.60
N PRO A 253 7.81 -2.03 -5.41
CA PRO A 253 8.41 -2.28 -4.09
C PRO A 253 8.03 -1.28 -2.97
N PRO A 254 7.88 0.03 -3.24
CA PRO A 254 7.41 1.00 -2.24
C PRO A 254 6.05 0.68 -1.60
N SER A 255 5.20 -0.16 -2.20
CA SER A 255 3.96 -0.63 -1.56
C SER A 255 4.22 -1.33 -0.21
N PHE A 256 5.27 -2.15 -0.10
CA PHE A 256 5.71 -2.72 1.19
C PHE A 256 6.15 -1.65 2.18
N THR A 257 6.76 -0.56 1.70
CA THR A 257 7.14 0.57 2.54
C THR A 257 5.92 1.23 3.14
N GLY A 258 4.93 1.57 2.31
CA GLY A 258 3.69 2.19 2.77
C GLY A 258 2.91 1.30 3.75
N LEU A 259 2.74 0.00 3.44
CA LEU A 259 2.07 -0.94 4.34
C LEU A 259 2.83 -1.14 5.66
N ALA A 260 4.16 -1.25 5.61
CA ALA A 260 4.95 -1.37 6.84
C ALA A 260 4.87 -0.11 7.70
N LEU A 261 4.86 1.09 7.10
CA LEU A 261 4.64 2.35 7.81
C LEU A 261 3.24 2.41 8.44
N ALA A 262 2.21 1.93 7.74
CA ALA A 262 0.86 1.81 8.29
C ALA A 262 0.81 0.84 9.48
N GLY A 263 1.48 -0.30 9.36
CA GLY A 263 1.63 -1.26 10.47
C GLY A 263 2.32 -0.63 11.68
N LEU A 264 3.40 0.12 11.47
CA LEU A 264 4.07 0.87 12.55
C LEU A 264 3.17 1.95 13.17
N ALA A 265 2.32 2.59 12.38
CA ALA A 265 1.32 3.54 12.87
C ALA A 265 0.28 2.84 13.75
N ALA A 266 -0.23 1.68 13.32
CA ALA A 266 -1.16 0.86 14.09
C ALA A 266 -0.55 0.42 15.44
N LEU A 267 0.70 -0.06 15.43
CA LEU A 267 1.41 -0.41 16.66
C LEU A 267 1.52 0.77 17.61
N GLY A 268 1.94 1.93 17.09
CA GLY A 268 2.04 3.15 17.89
C GLY A 268 0.70 3.58 18.50
N LEU A 269 -0.40 3.43 17.76
CA LEU A 269 -1.74 3.74 18.25
C LEU A 269 -2.13 2.83 19.43
N MET A 270 -1.83 1.54 19.32
CA MET A 270 -2.09 0.56 20.38
C MET A 270 -1.12 0.66 21.58
N ASP A 271 0.02 1.35 21.43
CA ASP A 271 0.92 1.64 22.55
C ASP A 271 0.45 2.88 23.31
N ASP A 272 -0.04 3.89 22.58
CA ASP A 272 -0.58 5.12 23.16
C ASP A 272 -1.98 4.88 23.79
N GLN A 273 -2.75 3.90 23.29
CA GLN A 273 -3.98 3.38 23.90
C GLN A 273 -4.11 1.85 23.71
N PRO A 274 -3.93 1.03 24.75
CA PRO A 274 -4.04 -0.43 24.66
C PRO A 274 -5.40 -0.96 24.19
N ASP A 275 -6.45 -0.14 24.34
CA ASP A 275 -7.83 -0.42 23.92
C ASP A 275 -8.16 0.03 22.49
N ALA A 276 -7.20 0.65 21.78
CA ALA A 276 -7.29 0.91 20.35
C ALA A 276 -7.07 -0.35 19.51
#